data_AF-A0A3N9URG3-F1
#
_entry.id   AF-A0A3N9URG3-F1
#
_cell.length_a   1.000
_cell.length_b   1.000
_cell.length_c   1.000
_cell.angle_alpha   90.00
_cell.angle_beta   90.00
_cell.angle_gamma   90.00
#
_symmetry.space_group_name_H-M   'P 1'
#
loop_
_entity.id
_entity.type
_entity.pdbx_description
1 polymer ?
#
loop_
_entity_poly.entity_id
_entity_poly.type
_entity_poly.pdbx_seq_one_letter_code
_entity_poly.pdbx_strand_id
1 'polypeptide(L)'
;MVNFCVLIDEDAQEFLNSLPKKSQTIVKTKLRILETDPFPGKGGDKELLNSPNHKEVYRLHISRSYTALYRISSKEKTVKILWIGTIGQAHNKYGLFVKR
;
A
#
# COMPACT_ATOMS: atom_id res chain seq x y z
N MET A 1 -0.17 -3.29 22.27
CA MET A 1 0.18 -2.84 20.91
C MET A 1 -0.16 -3.97 19.96
N VAL A 2 -0.93 -3.69 18.90
CA VAL A 2 -1.21 -4.70 17.87
C VAL A 2 -0.13 -4.54 16.81
N ASN A 3 0.71 -5.54 16.64
CA ASN A 3 1.68 -5.57 15.53
C ASN A 3 1.08 -6.37 14.39
N PHE A 4 1.01 -5.75 13.22
CA PHE A 4 0.72 -6.41 11.97
C PHE A 4 2.02 -6.82 11.28
N CYS A 5 2.04 -7.99 10.66
CA CYS A 5 3.14 -8.40 9.79
C CYS A 5 2.94 -7.78 8.40
N VAL A 6 3.90 -6.99 7.91
CA VAL A 6 3.84 -6.42 6.56
C VAL A 6 4.52 -7.38 5.58
N LEU A 7 3.73 -7.94 4.67
CA LEU A 7 4.17 -8.80 3.58
C LEU A 7 4.12 -8.01 2.27
N ILE A 8 5.19 -8.08 1.48
CA ILE A 8 5.29 -7.38 0.19
C ILE A 8 5.22 -8.43 -0.91
N ASP A 9 4.31 -8.23 -1.85
CA ASP A 9 4.20 -9.08 -3.05
C ASP A 9 5.48 -9.00 -3.90
N GLU A 10 5.79 -10.04 -4.67
CA GLU A 10 7.04 -10.15 -5.42
C GLU A 10 7.19 -8.99 -6.42
N ASP A 11 6.16 -8.70 -7.20
CA ASP A 11 6.14 -7.58 -8.15
C ASP A 11 6.39 -6.23 -7.46
N ALA A 12 5.79 -6.05 -6.28
CA ALA A 12 5.94 -4.83 -5.48
C ALA A 12 7.36 -4.72 -4.90
N GLN A 13 7.95 -5.85 -4.52
CA GLN A 13 9.31 -5.94 -4.01
C GLN A 13 10.35 -5.66 -5.11
N GLU A 14 10.15 -6.17 -6.32
CA GLU A 14 10.98 -5.86 -7.48
C GLU A 14 10.95 -4.37 -7.82
N PHE A 15 9.75 -3.77 -7.89
CA PHE A 15 9.62 -2.34 -8.10
C PHE A 15 10.37 -1.55 -7.02
N LEU A 16 10.20 -1.91 -5.74
CA LEU A 16 10.91 -1.28 -4.65
C LEU A 16 12.44 -1.39 -4.81
N ASN A 17 12.94 -2.55 -5.22
CA ASN A 17 14.37 -2.77 -5.43
C ASN A 17 14.93 -1.98 -6.63
N SER A 18 14.10 -1.71 -7.64
CA SER A 18 14.48 -0.88 -8.80
C SER A 18 14.63 0.62 -8.48
N LEU A 19 14.07 1.09 -7.36
CA LEU A 19 14.11 2.50 -6.99
C LEU A 19 15.50 2.94 -6.50
N PRO A 20 15.86 4.24 -6.62
CA PRO A 20 17.05 4.77 -5.97
C PRO A 20 17.02 4.54 -4.45
N LYS A 21 18.19 4.28 -3.84
CA LYS A 21 18.32 3.94 -2.41
C LYS A 21 17.59 4.91 -1.47
N LYS A 22 17.62 6.21 -1.78
CA LYS A 22 16.88 7.25 -1.02
C LYS A 22 15.37 7.00 -1.03
N SER A 23 14.79 6.73 -2.21
CA SER A 23 13.37 6.41 -2.37
C SER A 23 13.01 5.09 -1.70
N GLN A 24 13.86 4.07 -1.79
CA GLN A 24 13.64 2.80 -1.08
C GLN A 24 13.49 3.00 0.42
N THR A 25 14.39 3.78 1.03
CA THR A 25 14.33 4.08 2.46
C THR A 25 13.03 4.80 2.82
N ILE A 26 12.60 5.78 2.02
CA ILE A 26 11.35 6.52 2.24
C ILE A 26 10.15 5.57 2.20
N VAL A 27 10.06 4.72 1.16
CA VAL A 27 8.96 3.76 1.00
C VAL A 27 8.95 2.75 2.15
N LYS A 28 10.08 2.13 2.47
CA LYS A 28 10.19 1.14 3.57
C LYS A 28 9.80 1.76 4.91
N THR A 29 10.27 2.96 5.22
CA THR A 29 9.91 3.67 6.45
C THR A 29 8.40 3.92 6.53
N LYS A 30 7.78 4.30 5.41
CA LYS A 30 6.33 4.55 5.39
C LYS A 30 5.52 3.25 5.50
N LEU A 31 5.97 2.16 4.88
CA LEU A 31 5.35 0.83 5.00
C LEU A 31 5.42 0.29 6.43
N ARG A 32 6.50 0.53 7.17
CA ARG A 32 6.62 0.11 8.59
C ARG A 32 5.55 0.72 9.49
N ILE A 33 5.01 1.89 9.14
CA ILE A 33 3.89 2.48 9.91
C ILE A 33 2.66 1.56 9.87
N LEU A 34 2.48 0.76 8.81
CA LEU A 34 1.36 -0.18 8.70
C LEU A 34 1.45 -1.32 9.71
N GLU A 35 2.62 -1.57 10.30
CA GLU A 35 2.75 -2.55 11.38
C GLU A 35 1.95 -2.14 12.62
N THR A 36 1.79 -0.83 12.86
CA THR A 36 1.11 -0.31 14.06
C THR A 36 -0.18 0.46 13.75
N ASP A 37 -0.29 1.07 12.57
CA ASP A 37 -1.43 1.87 12.12
C ASP A 37 -1.78 1.59 10.63
N PRO A 38 -2.35 0.41 10.31
CA PRO A 38 -2.69 0.05 8.94
C PRO A 38 -4.00 0.66 8.44
N PHE A 39 -4.89 1.10 9.32
CA PHE A 39 -6.25 1.54 8.96
C PHE A 39 -6.28 3.01 8.50
N PRO A 40 -7.20 3.37 7.58
CA PRO A 40 -7.39 4.76 7.20
C PRO A 40 -7.72 5.63 8.41
N GLY A 41 -7.07 6.79 8.52
CA GLY A 41 -7.15 7.68 9.67
C GLY A 41 -7.08 9.15 9.27
N LYS A 42 -7.06 10.04 10.26
CA LYS A 42 -7.13 11.51 10.04
C LYS A 42 -5.98 12.09 9.21
N GLY A 43 -4.90 11.34 8.98
CA GLY A 43 -3.73 11.78 8.21
C GLY A 43 -3.99 11.93 6.70
N GLY A 44 -5.06 11.36 6.16
CA GLY A 44 -5.42 11.44 4.73
C GLY A 44 -4.44 10.73 3.79
N ASP A 45 -3.38 10.12 4.31
CA ASP A 45 -2.40 9.34 3.54
C ASP A 45 -2.93 7.93 3.25
N LYS A 46 -3.88 7.44 4.05
CA LYS A 46 -4.50 6.13 3.92
C LYS A 46 -5.97 6.27 3.54
N GLU A 47 -6.39 5.61 2.46
CA GLU A 47 -7.78 5.64 1.97
C GLU A 47 -8.28 4.23 1.63
N LEU A 48 -9.55 3.95 1.91
CA LEU A 48 -10.22 2.74 1.43
C LEU A 48 -10.70 2.98 -0.01
N LEU A 49 -10.30 2.11 -0.92
CA LEU A 49 -10.81 2.08 -2.29
C LEU A 49 -12.09 1.25 -2.33
N ASN A 50 -13.20 1.88 -2.69
CA ASN A 50 -14.46 1.19 -2.93
C ASN A 50 -14.32 0.34 -4.21
N SER A 51 -14.14 -0.96 -4.04
CA SER A 51 -14.14 -1.93 -5.14
C SER A 51 -15.48 -2.66 -5.15
N PRO A 52 -16.13 -2.83 -6.33
CA PRO A 52 -17.45 -3.47 -6.44
C PRO A 52 -17.45 -4.92 -5.93
N ASN A 53 -16.29 -5.57 -5.90
CA ASN A 53 -16.15 -6.98 -5.49
C ASN A 53 -15.92 -7.19 -3.98
N HIS A 54 -16.25 -6.22 -3.12
CA HIS A 54 -16.08 -6.30 -1.65
C HIS A 54 -14.67 -6.65 -1.15
N LYS A 55 -13.64 -6.57 -2.01
CA LYS A 55 -12.25 -6.71 -1.58
C LYS A 55 -11.81 -5.35 -1.08
N GLU A 56 -11.82 -5.17 0.23
CA GLU A 56 -11.30 -3.97 0.90
C GLU A 56 -9.83 -3.78 0.53
N VAL A 57 -9.57 -2.89 -0.43
CA VAL A 57 -8.22 -2.51 -0.86
C VAL A 57 -7.98 -1.10 -0.34
N TYR A 58 -6.87 -0.92 0.34
CA TYR A 58 -6.45 0.36 0.86
C TYR A 58 -5.33 0.93 0.00
N ARG A 59 -5.29 2.26 -0.06
CA ARG A 59 -4.25 3.03 -0.70
C ARG A 59 -3.45 3.76 0.36
N LEU A 60 -2.12 3.72 0.25
CA LEU A 60 -1.19 4.54 1.02
C LEU A 60 -0.44 5.48 0.10
N HIS A 61 -0.54 6.79 0.35
CA HIS A 61 0.26 7.83 -0.28
C HIS A 61 1.62 7.96 0.43
N ILE A 62 2.69 7.93 -0.36
CA ILE A 62 4.07 7.98 0.11
C ILE A 62 4.78 9.18 -0.54
N SER A 63 5.03 10.22 0.25
CA SER A 63 5.81 11.42 -0.12
C SER A 63 5.40 12.06 -1.46
N ARG A 64 4.11 12.02 -1.81
CA ARG A 64 3.51 12.61 -3.03
C ARG A 64 4.08 12.09 -4.36
N SER A 65 4.92 11.06 -4.34
CA SER A 65 5.53 10.50 -5.55
C SER A 65 5.15 9.05 -5.75
N TYR A 66 4.95 8.32 -4.64
CA TYR A 66 4.66 6.89 -4.68
C TYR A 66 3.32 6.58 -4.01
N THR A 67 2.73 5.49 -4.46
CA THR A 67 1.48 4.95 -3.96
C THR A 67 1.67 3.46 -3.73
N ALA A 68 1.24 2.97 -2.57
CA ALA A 68 1.14 1.55 -2.31
C ALA A 68 -0.34 1.14 -2.20
N LEU A 69 -0.69 -0.01 -2.77
CA LEU A 69 -1.98 -0.65 -2.59
C LEU A 69 -1.80 -1.85 -1.69
N TYR A 70 -2.66 -1.98 -0.68
CA TYR A 70 -2.53 -3.04 0.32
C TYR A 70 -3.88 -3.54 0.82
N ARG A 71 -3.84 -4.69 1.50
CA ARG A 71 -4.99 -5.27 2.20
C ARG A 71 -4.63 -5.57 3.64
N ILE A 72 -5.63 -5.45 4.51
CA ILE A 72 -5.50 -5.74 5.93
C ILE A 72 -6.27 -7.03 6.21
N SER A 73 -5.60 -8.02 6.79
CA SER A 73 -6.23 -9.23 7.32
C SER A 73 -6.25 -9.14 8.83
N SER A 74 -7.39 -8.74 9.39
CA SER A 74 -7.57 -8.64 10.85
C SER A 74 -7.46 -10.00 11.55
N LYS A 75 -7.84 -11.09 10.87
CA LYS A 75 -7.71 -12.47 11.38
C LYS A 75 -6.25 -12.89 11.51
N GLU A 76 -5.45 -12.64 10.47
CA GLU A 76 -4.04 -13.05 10.42
C GLU A 76 -3.09 -11.97 10.98
N LYS A 77 -3.62 -10.82 11.42
CA LYS A 77 -2.82 -9.62 11.79
C LYS A 77 -1.73 -9.34 10.75
N THR A 78 -2.12 -9.35 9.48
CA THR A 78 -1.17 -9.23 8.37
C THR A 78 -1.61 -8.12 7.43
N VAL A 79 -0.65 -7.35 6.93
CA VAL A 79 -0.83 -6.32 5.91
C VAL A 79 -0.11 -6.80 4.65
N LYS A 80 -0.87 -7.08 3.59
CA LYS A 80 -0.31 -7.53 2.31
C LYS A 80 -0.24 -6.35 1.35
N ILE A 81 0.97 -5.94 0.98
CA ILE A 81 1.23 -4.92 -0.03
C ILE A 81 1.12 -5.60 -1.40
N LEU A 82 0.05 -5.27 -2.11
CA LEU A 82 -0.25 -5.87 -3.41
C LEU A 82 0.52 -5.20 -4.55
N TRP A 83 0.80 -3.90 -4.42
CA TRP A 83 1.44 -3.13 -5.48
C TRP A 83 2.08 -1.87 -4.92
N ILE A 84 3.23 -1.48 -5.48
CA ILE A 84 3.90 -0.20 -5.23
C ILE A 84 4.22 0.41 -6.59
N GLY A 85 4.01 1.70 -6.74
CA GLY A 85 4.41 2.42 -7.95
C GLY A 85 4.33 3.92 -7.78
N THR A 86 4.53 4.66 -8.86
CA THR A 86 4.35 6.12 -8.84
C THR A 86 2.87 6.50 -8.86
N ILE A 87 2.54 7.72 -8.43
CA ILE A 87 1.17 8.25 -8.54
C ILE A 87 0.65 8.14 -9.99
N GLY A 88 1.47 8.46 -10.98
CA GLY A 88 1.08 8.35 -12.40
C GLY A 88 0.73 6.91 -12.82
N GLN A 89 1.52 5.92 -12.38
CA GLN A 89 1.22 4.51 -12.65
C GLN A 89 -0.03 4.03 -11.89
N ALA A 90 -0.26 4.53 -10.68
CA ALA A 90 -1.42 4.19 -9.88
C ALA A 90 -2.73 4.63 -10.56
N HIS A 91 -2.74 5.81 -11.19
CA HIS A 91 -3.90 6.30 -11.94
C HIS A 91 -4.31 5.35 -13.08
N ASN A 92 -3.36 4.77 -13.80
CA ASN A 92 -3.66 3.77 -14.84
C ASN A 92 -4.14 2.43 -14.24
N LYS A 93 -3.60 2.03 -13.08
CA LYS A 93 -3.96 0.75 -12.42
C LYS A 93 -5.29 0.78 -11.69
N TYR A 94 -5.83 1.93 -11.28
CA TYR A 94 -7.17 1.98 -10.68
C TYR A 94 -8.25 1.42 -11.61
N GLY A 95 -8.08 1.55 -12.94
CA GLY A 95 -8.98 0.93 -13.91
C GLY A 95 -9.08 -0.60 -13.78
N LEU A 96 -8.04 -1.27 -13.27
CA LEU A 96 -8.04 -2.73 -13.05
C LEU A 96 -8.59 -3.14 -11.67
N PHE A 97 -8.43 -2.30 -10.64
CA PHE A 97 -8.85 -2.63 -9.27
C PHE A 97 -10.22 -2.06 -8.87
N VAL A 98 -10.65 -0.99 -9.53
CA VAL A 98 -11.88 -0.24 -9.22
C VAL A 98 -12.97 -0.45 -10.29
N LYS A 99 -12.59 -0.76 -11.54
CA LYS A 99 -13.55 -1.04 -12.63
C LYS A 99 -13.64 -2.54 -12.92
N ARG A 100 -14.70 -3.17 -12.43
CA ARG A 100 -15.48 -4.16 -13.18
C ARG A 100 -16.94 -3.87 -12.98
#